data_AF-A0A1J3FW18-F1
#
_entry.id   AF-A0A1J3FW18-F1
#
_cell.length_a   1.000
_cell.length_b   1.000
_cell.length_c   1.000
_cell.angle_alpha   90.00
_cell.angle_beta   90.00
_cell.angle_gamma   90.00
#
_symmetry.space_group_name_H-M   'P 1'
#
loop_
_entity.id
_entity.type
_entity.pdbx_description
1 polymer ?
#
loop_
_entity_poly.entity_id
_entity_poly.type
_entity_poly.pdbx_seq_one_letter_code
_entity_poly.pdbx_strand_id
1 'polypeptide(L)'
;KLNEEIQIAVNQHRCDEAWRLFEQHMQMEGFPRKSVVNNVLVCFAESLDSNWLQKGYILVEQAFDEGKQNLLEKEPLLYLSLALAKSGMAVPASTILRKLVEVEEYPHVSAWSAVLAYMSLAGSGSYLSAELVLEIGYLFHNNRVDPRKKSNAPLLAMKPNTQALNIALAGCLLFGTT
;
A
#
# COMPACT_ATOMS: atom_id res chain seq x y z
N LYS A 1 8.06 -8.94 -26.22
CA LYS A 1 9.51 -8.81 -26.02
C LYS A 1 9.87 -8.04 -24.75
N LEU A 2 9.77 -6.70 -24.67
CA LEU A 2 10.22 -5.97 -23.47
C LEU A 2 9.43 -6.34 -22.19
N ASN A 3 8.11 -6.49 -22.28
CA ASN A 3 7.29 -7.02 -21.19
C ASN A 3 7.73 -8.41 -20.68
N GLU A 4 8.27 -9.26 -21.56
CA GLU A 4 8.76 -10.60 -21.19
C GLU A 4 10.14 -10.51 -20.53
N GLU A 5 11.01 -9.62 -21.02
CA GLU A 5 12.32 -9.38 -20.44
C GLU A 5 12.21 -8.79 -19.02
N ILE A 6 11.30 -7.83 -18.80
CA ILE A 6 10.98 -7.31 -17.45
C ILE A 6 10.54 -8.46 -16.55
N GLN A 7 9.64 -9.34 -17.03
CA GLN A 7 9.14 -10.46 -16.24
C GLN A 7 10.24 -11.45 -15.87
N ILE A 8 11.17 -11.74 -16.80
CA ILE A 8 12.33 -12.60 -16.53
C ILE A 8 13.21 -11.99 -15.44
N ALA A 9 13.49 -10.68 -15.51
CA ALA A 9 14.27 -9.98 -14.50
C ALA A 9 13.58 -10.00 -13.12
N VAL A 10 12.27 -9.77 -13.07
CA VAL A 10 11.46 -9.88 -11.85
C VAL A 10 11.50 -11.29 -11.27
N ASN A 11 11.27 -12.33 -12.08
CA ASN A 11 11.28 -13.73 -11.63
C ASN A 11 12.65 -14.17 -11.08
N GLN A 12 13.72 -13.45 -11.42
CA GLN A 12 15.07 -13.68 -10.95
C GLN A 12 15.47 -12.71 -9.83
N HIS A 13 14.52 -11.92 -9.31
CA HIS A 13 14.71 -10.89 -8.28
C HIS A 13 15.79 -9.85 -8.61
N ARG A 14 16.03 -9.60 -9.91
CA ARG A 14 17.02 -8.62 -10.40
C ARG A 14 16.38 -7.24 -10.54
N CYS A 15 16.18 -6.56 -9.40
CA CYS A 15 15.48 -5.27 -9.32
C CYS A 15 16.08 -4.20 -10.24
N ASP A 16 17.41 -4.08 -10.31
CA ASP A 16 18.10 -3.14 -11.18
C ASP A 16 17.77 -3.33 -12.66
N GLU A 17 17.85 -4.58 -13.12
CA GLU A 17 17.57 -4.93 -14.51
C GLU A 17 16.08 -4.74 -14.84
N ALA A 18 15.21 -5.18 -13.94
CA ALA A 18 13.77 -5.01 -14.08
C ALA A 18 13.41 -3.52 -14.19
N TRP A 19 14.00 -2.65 -13.34
CA TRP A 19 13.74 -1.22 -13.37
C TRP A 19 14.25 -0.55 -14.64
N ARG A 20 15.48 -0.87 -15.08
CA ARG A 20 16.04 -0.31 -16.31
C ARG A 20 15.18 -0.66 -17.54
N LEU A 21 14.72 -1.90 -17.63
CA LEU A 21 13.84 -2.35 -18.72
C LEU A 21 12.44 -1.71 -18.60
N PHE A 22 11.94 -1.53 -17.37
CA PHE A 22 10.68 -0.83 -17.10
C PHE A 22 10.74 0.64 -17.55
N GLU A 23 11.80 1.37 -17.19
CA GLU A 23 12.01 2.76 -17.62
C GLU A 23 12.12 2.87 -19.14
N GLN A 24 12.82 1.92 -19.78
CA GLN A 24 12.87 1.84 -21.24
C GLN A 24 11.47 1.66 -21.83
N HIS A 25 10.62 0.81 -21.22
CA HIS A 25 9.25 0.62 -21.67
C HIS A 25 8.43 1.91 -21.51
N MET A 26 8.55 2.57 -20.36
CA MET A 26 7.89 3.85 -20.07
C MET A 26 8.22 4.92 -21.11
N GLN A 27 9.48 5.01 -21.54
CA GLN A 27 9.92 5.99 -22.54
C GLN A 27 9.39 5.71 -23.96
N MET A 28 9.19 4.44 -24.32
CA MET A 28 8.79 4.06 -25.68
C MET A 28 7.27 3.96 -25.84
N GLU A 29 6.60 3.33 -24.88
CA GLU A 29 5.18 2.92 -24.99
C GLU A 29 4.34 3.33 -23.77
N GLY A 30 4.94 4.00 -22.77
CA GLY A 30 4.30 4.29 -21.50
C GLY A 30 4.24 3.06 -20.58
N PHE A 31 3.23 3.02 -19.71
CA PHE A 31 3.09 1.93 -18.73
C PHE A 31 3.06 0.54 -19.39
N PRO A 32 3.84 -0.42 -18.87
CA PRO A 32 3.68 -1.83 -19.18
C PRO A 32 2.27 -2.33 -18.86
N ARG A 33 1.95 -3.53 -19.35
CA ARG A 33 0.68 -4.19 -19.00
C ARG A 33 0.53 -4.36 -17.49
N LYS A 34 -0.72 -4.35 -17.02
CA LYS A 34 -1.11 -4.49 -15.61
C LYS A 34 -0.31 -5.55 -14.82
N SER A 35 -0.18 -6.77 -15.36
CA SER A 35 0.56 -7.83 -14.67
C SER A 35 2.04 -7.52 -14.47
N VAL A 36 2.68 -6.84 -15.42
CA VAL A 36 4.12 -6.49 -15.33
C VAL A 36 4.34 -5.39 -14.31
N VAL A 37 3.48 -4.36 -14.28
CA VAL A 37 3.54 -3.29 -13.27
C VAL A 37 3.44 -3.88 -11.87
N ASN A 38 2.45 -4.73 -11.62
CA ASN A 38 2.25 -5.34 -10.31
C ASN A 38 3.39 -6.28 -9.90
N ASN A 39 3.93 -7.06 -10.83
CA ASN A 39 5.09 -7.93 -10.56
C ASN A 39 6.36 -7.13 -10.22
N VAL A 40 6.57 -5.97 -10.86
CA VAL A 40 7.67 -5.05 -10.49
C VAL A 40 7.47 -4.48 -9.09
N LEU A 41 6.26 -4.05 -8.73
CA LEU A 41 5.96 -3.56 -7.37
C LEU A 41 6.21 -4.64 -6.31
N VAL A 42 5.80 -5.88 -6.58
CA VAL A 42 6.07 -7.03 -5.70
C VAL A 42 7.57 -7.27 -5.58
N CYS A 43 8.31 -7.28 -6.69
CA CYS A 43 9.77 -7.44 -6.68
C CYS A 43 10.47 -6.40 -5.79
N PHE A 44 10.04 -5.13 -5.90
CA PHE A 44 10.55 -4.06 -5.04
C PHE A 44 10.17 -4.26 -3.57
N ALA A 45 8.92 -4.64 -3.29
CA ALA A 45 8.46 -4.92 -1.93
C ALA A 45 9.23 -6.09 -1.28
N GLU A 46 9.52 -7.16 -2.03
CA GLU A 46 10.29 -8.33 -1.55
C GLU A 46 11.73 -7.98 -1.20
N SER A 47 12.33 -7.01 -1.90
CA SER A 47 13.71 -6.61 -1.63
C SER A 47 13.91 -6.01 -0.24
N LEU A 48 12.87 -5.38 0.33
CA LEU A 48 12.90 -4.56 1.54
C LEU A 48 13.96 -3.44 1.55
N ASP A 49 14.59 -3.16 0.42
CA ASP A 49 15.58 -2.11 0.25
C ASP A 49 14.89 -0.76 0.07
N SER A 50 15.27 0.23 0.89
CA SER A 50 14.62 1.54 0.89
C SER A 50 14.64 2.25 -0.48
N ASN A 51 15.65 2.02 -1.33
CA ASN A 51 15.71 2.64 -2.65
C ASN A 51 14.68 2.01 -3.60
N TRP A 52 14.54 0.68 -3.58
CA TRP A 52 13.53 -0.01 -4.40
C TRP A 52 12.12 0.28 -3.91
N LEU A 53 11.92 0.33 -2.60
CA LEU A 53 10.64 0.71 -2.01
C LEU A 53 10.24 2.14 -2.39
N GLN A 54 11.19 3.09 -2.33
CA GLN A 54 10.94 4.47 -2.76
C GLN A 54 10.58 4.54 -4.25
N LYS A 55 11.25 3.78 -5.12
CA LYS A 55 10.90 3.69 -6.54
C LYS A 55 9.51 3.10 -6.76
N GLY A 56 9.16 2.06 -6.03
CA GLY A 56 7.82 1.48 -6.04
C GLY A 56 6.75 2.49 -5.62
N TYR A 57 7.02 3.25 -4.57
CA TYR A 57 6.12 4.32 -4.12
C TYR A 57 5.96 5.43 -5.19
N ILE A 58 7.05 5.92 -5.76
CA ILE A 58 7.01 6.93 -6.83
C ILE A 58 6.23 6.43 -8.05
N LEU A 59 6.39 5.15 -8.41
CA LEU A 59 5.64 4.54 -9.50
C LEU A 59 4.13 4.52 -9.23
N VAL A 60 3.73 4.27 -7.99
CA VAL A 60 2.32 4.34 -7.57
C VAL A 60 1.80 5.78 -7.65
N GLU A 61 2.55 6.77 -7.16
CA GLU A 61 2.16 8.19 -7.28
C GLU A 61 1.98 8.59 -8.75
N GLN A 62 2.97 8.28 -9.59
CA GLN A 62 2.92 8.57 -11.03
C GLN A 62 1.69 7.93 -11.71
N ALA A 63 1.37 6.67 -11.37
CA ALA A 63 0.19 6.00 -11.92
C ALA A 63 -1.12 6.69 -11.51
N PHE A 64 -1.20 7.25 -10.31
CA PHE A 64 -2.37 8.03 -9.87
C PHE A 64 -2.43 9.39 -10.57
N ASP A 65 -1.30 10.10 -10.64
CA ASP A 65 -1.21 11.42 -11.28
C ASP A 65 -1.57 11.37 -12.78
N GLU A 66 -1.21 10.28 -13.45
CA GLU A 66 -1.53 10.05 -14.88
C GLU A 66 -2.91 9.42 -15.12
N GLY A 67 -3.73 9.19 -14.08
CA GLY A 67 -5.05 8.56 -14.21
C GLY A 67 -4.97 7.09 -14.67
N LYS A 68 -3.88 6.40 -14.33
CA LYS A 68 -3.58 4.99 -14.64
C LYS A 68 -3.69 4.08 -13.41
N GLN A 69 -4.40 4.49 -12.37
CA GLN A 69 -4.58 3.72 -11.14
C GLN A 69 -5.24 2.34 -11.36
N ASN A 70 -5.98 2.16 -12.47
CA ASN A 70 -6.56 0.87 -12.86
C ASN A 70 -5.53 -0.22 -13.20
N LEU A 71 -4.27 0.17 -13.46
CA LEU A 71 -3.14 -0.76 -13.63
C LEU A 71 -2.67 -1.37 -12.31
N LEU A 72 -3.03 -0.78 -11.17
CA LEU A 72 -2.57 -1.24 -9.87
C LEU A 72 -3.58 -2.23 -9.28
N GLU A 73 -3.09 -3.25 -8.58
CA GLU A 73 -3.90 -4.25 -7.90
C GLU A 73 -3.80 -4.09 -6.38
N LYS A 74 -4.90 -4.45 -5.69
CA LYS A 74 -5.01 -4.31 -4.24
C LYS A 74 -3.89 -5.05 -3.49
N GLU A 75 -3.64 -6.31 -3.84
CA GLU A 75 -2.68 -7.16 -3.14
C GLU A 75 -1.22 -6.65 -3.27
N PRO A 76 -0.71 -6.32 -4.47
CA PRO A 76 0.60 -5.67 -4.65
C PRO A 76 0.74 -4.34 -3.92
N LEU A 77 -0.28 -3.47 -3.95
CA LEU A 77 -0.25 -2.19 -3.24
C LEU A 77 -0.19 -2.39 -1.72
N LEU A 78 -1.03 -3.29 -1.18
CA LEU A 78 -1.01 -3.63 0.22
C LEU A 78 0.33 -4.22 0.66
N TYR A 79 0.94 -5.07 -0.19
CA TYR A 79 2.24 -5.66 0.11
C TYR A 79 3.37 -4.61 0.09
N LEU A 80 3.36 -3.70 -0.88
CA LEU A 80 4.29 -2.56 -0.91
C LEU A 80 4.11 -1.65 0.31
N SER A 81 2.86 -1.35 0.70
CA SER A 81 2.57 -0.56 1.91
C SER A 81 3.15 -1.22 3.17
N LEU A 82 3.00 -2.54 3.31
CA LEU A 82 3.60 -3.30 4.41
C LEU A 82 5.13 -3.24 4.39
N ALA A 83 5.75 -3.38 3.21
CA ALA A 83 7.19 -3.31 3.05
C ALA A 83 7.75 -1.92 3.39
N LEU A 84 7.08 -0.86 2.94
CA LEU A 84 7.39 0.53 3.31
C LEU A 84 7.32 0.74 4.83
N ALA A 85 6.27 0.24 5.48
CA ALA A 85 6.13 0.33 6.94
C ALA A 85 7.26 -0.41 7.67
N LYS A 86 7.63 -1.61 7.22
CA LYS A 86 8.76 -2.38 7.76
C LYS A 86 10.09 -1.65 7.66
N SER A 87 10.28 -0.87 6.60
CA SER A 87 11.49 -0.06 6.39
C SER A 87 11.41 1.34 7.02
N GLY A 88 10.45 1.58 7.91
CA GLY A 88 10.29 2.86 8.64
C GLY A 88 9.70 4.00 7.81
N MET A 89 9.20 3.73 6.60
CA MET A 89 8.66 4.72 5.66
C MET A 89 7.15 4.89 5.88
N ALA A 90 6.78 5.39 7.07
CA ALA A 90 5.39 5.48 7.51
C ALA A 90 4.50 6.38 6.62
N VAL A 91 5.03 7.50 6.11
CA VAL A 91 4.29 8.40 5.23
C VAL A 91 3.90 7.68 3.92
N PRO A 92 4.84 7.17 3.10
CA PRO A 92 4.51 6.36 1.93
C PRO A 92 3.55 5.19 2.20
N ALA A 93 3.78 4.44 3.28
CA ALA A 93 2.92 3.32 3.66
C ALA A 93 1.46 3.77 3.88
N SER A 94 1.28 4.86 4.63
CA SER A 94 -0.04 5.45 4.91
C SER A 94 -0.72 6.00 3.65
N THR A 95 0.04 6.62 2.75
CA THR A 95 -0.48 7.15 1.50
C THR A 95 -1.03 6.04 0.61
N ILE A 96 -0.35 4.91 0.50
CA ILE A 96 -0.85 3.76 -0.27
C ILE A 96 -2.16 3.22 0.32
N LEU A 97 -2.28 3.12 1.66
CA LEU A 97 -3.53 2.70 2.30
C LEU A 97 -4.68 3.66 1.98
N ARG A 98 -4.43 4.98 1.99
CA ARG A 98 -5.44 5.99 1.62
C ARG A 98 -5.85 5.87 0.14
N LYS A 99 -4.89 5.67 -0.76
CA LYS A 99 -5.14 5.44 -2.19
C LYS A 99 -5.98 4.19 -2.44
N LEU A 100 -5.76 3.10 -1.68
CA LEU A 100 -6.62 1.90 -1.73
C LEU A 100 -8.07 2.21 -1.37
N VAL A 101 -8.29 3.01 -0.31
CA VAL A 101 -9.64 3.46 0.07
C VAL A 101 -10.27 4.35 -1.00
N GLU A 102 -9.48 5.27 -1.59
CA GLU A 102 -9.92 6.19 -2.63
C GLU A 102 -10.44 5.48 -3.87
N VAL A 103 -9.81 4.35 -4.26
CA VAL A 103 -10.23 3.54 -5.41
C VAL A 103 -11.20 2.41 -5.04
N GLU A 104 -11.76 2.44 -3.83
CA GLU A 104 -12.70 1.45 -3.28
C GLU A 104 -12.14 0.01 -3.20
N GLU A 105 -10.82 -0.15 -3.17
CA GLU A 105 -10.14 -1.42 -2.99
C GLU A 105 -9.86 -1.65 -1.50
N TYR A 106 -10.87 -2.13 -0.77
CA TYR A 106 -10.85 -2.21 0.69
C TYR A 106 -10.06 -3.43 1.21
N PRO A 107 -8.85 -3.26 1.80
CA PRO A 107 -8.14 -4.37 2.43
C PRO A 107 -8.83 -4.82 3.73
N HIS A 108 -8.78 -6.12 4.03
CA HIS A 108 -9.31 -6.65 5.28
C HIS A 108 -8.60 -6.02 6.50
N VAL A 109 -9.31 -5.86 7.62
CA VAL A 109 -8.80 -5.21 8.85
C VAL A 109 -7.48 -5.77 9.34
N SER A 110 -7.30 -7.09 9.29
CA SER A 110 -6.05 -7.73 9.68
C SER A 110 -4.85 -7.30 8.83
N ALA A 111 -5.07 -7.03 7.54
CA ALA A 111 -4.00 -6.71 6.62
C ALA A 111 -3.49 -5.27 6.80
N TRP A 112 -4.40 -4.28 6.84
CA TRP A 112 -3.97 -2.90 7.08
C TRP A 112 -3.55 -2.68 8.55
N SER A 113 -4.08 -3.44 9.51
CA SER A 113 -3.59 -3.41 10.90
C SER A 113 -2.14 -3.90 11.00
N ALA A 114 -1.71 -4.84 10.15
CA ALA A 114 -0.32 -5.27 10.12
C ALA A 114 0.62 -4.14 9.65
N VAL A 115 0.19 -3.33 8.68
CA VAL A 115 0.92 -2.13 8.26
C VAL A 115 1.06 -1.16 9.43
N LEU A 116 -0.05 -0.88 10.14
CA LEU A 116 -0.03 -0.01 11.30
C LEU A 116 0.90 -0.51 12.40
N ALA A 117 0.97 -1.83 12.62
CA ALA A 117 1.85 -2.40 13.64
C ALA A 117 3.31 -2.03 13.41
N TYR A 118 3.78 -2.06 12.16
CA TYR A 118 5.15 -1.65 11.82
C TYR A 118 5.33 -0.13 11.85
N MET A 119 4.35 0.64 11.35
CA MET A 119 4.39 2.11 11.44
C MET A 119 4.48 2.58 12.90
N SER A 120 3.71 1.96 13.79
CA SER A 120 3.66 2.30 15.22
C SER A 120 4.95 2.00 15.99
N LEU A 121 5.97 1.39 15.37
CA LEU A 121 7.29 1.21 15.97
C LEU A 121 8.16 2.48 15.93
N ALA A 122 7.69 3.56 15.31
CA ALA A 122 8.33 4.87 15.30
C ALA A 122 7.32 5.98 15.64
N GLY A 123 7.75 7.03 16.36
CA GLY A 123 6.85 8.07 16.84
C GLY A 123 6.04 8.79 15.75
N SER A 124 6.68 9.14 14.63
CA SER A 124 5.97 9.74 13.48
C SER A 124 4.96 8.78 12.86
N GLY A 125 5.26 7.48 12.86
CA GLY A 125 4.34 6.46 12.37
C GLY A 125 3.20 6.13 13.33
N SER A 126 3.41 6.25 14.65
CA SER A 126 2.34 6.07 15.64
C SER A 126 1.21 7.09 15.49
N TYR A 127 1.56 8.37 15.27
CA TYR A 127 0.58 9.41 15.01
C TYR A 127 -0.23 9.13 13.73
N LEU A 128 0.46 8.78 12.62
CA LEU A 128 -0.20 8.41 11.36
C LEU A 128 -1.08 7.16 11.50
N SER A 129 -0.66 6.17 12.30
CA SER A 129 -1.48 5.00 12.60
C SER A 129 -2.78 5.37 13.30
N ALA A 130 -2.75 6.31 14.25
CA ALA A 130 -3.95 6.81 14.92
C ALA A 130 -4.87 7.56 13.95
N GLU A 131 -4.31 8.43 13.10
CA GLU A 131 -5.08 9.11 12.05
C GLU A 131 -5.78 8.12 11.12
N LEU A 132 -5.06 7.10 10.61
CA LEU A 132 -5.65 6.10 9.72
C LEU A 132 -6.80 5.33 10.36
N VAL A 133 -6.69 4.95 11.64
CA VAL A 133 -7.80 4.29 12.36
C VAL A 133 -9.03 5.19 12.41
N LEU A 134 -8.85 6.49 12.65
CA LEU A 134 -9.95 7.46 12.71
C LEU A 134 -10.55 7.72 11.33
N GLU A 135 -9.72 7.92 10.30
CA GLU A 135 -10.13 8.12 8.90
C GLU A 135 -10.96 6.93 8.39
N ILE A 136 -10.46 5.71 8.55
CA ILE A 136 -11.16 4.49 8.13
C ILE A 136 -12.42 4.32 9.00
N GLY A 137 -12.33 4.57 10.31
CA GLY A 137 -13.47 4.50 11.22
C GLY A 137 -14.61 5.43 10.84
N TYR A 138 -14.30 6.62 10.31
CA TYR A 138 -15.28 7.61 9.88
C TYR A 138 -16.17 7.13 8.71
N LEU A 139 -15.68 6.19 7.89
CA LEU A 139 -16.49 5.55 6.84
C LEU A 139 -17.68 4.77 7.41
N PHE A 140 -17.57 4.29 8.65
CA PHE A 140 -18.61 3.49 9.33
C PHE A 140 -19.44 4.29 10.34
N HIS A 141 -19.18 5.59 10.50
CA HIS A 141 -19.88 6.43 11.45
C HIS A 141 -21.38 6.58 11.10
N ASN A 142 -22.24 6.70 12.12
CA ASN A 142 -23.70 6.93 11.97
C ASN A 142 -24.45 5.96 11.05
N ASN A 143 -24.08 4.67 11.05
CA ASN A 143 -24.73 3.65 10.22
C ASN A 143 -24.73 3.96 8.73
N ARG A 144 -23.71 4.70 8.23
CA ARG A 144 -23.50 4.98 6.80
C ARG A 144 -23.41 3.72 5.94
N VAL A 145 -23.05 2.58 6.55
CA VAL A 145 -22.90 1.29 5.88
C VAL A 145 -23.89 0.30 6.48
N ASP A 146 -24.88 -0.13 5.69
CA ASP A 146 -25.81 -1.19 6.09
C ASP A 146 -25.09 -2.56 6.07
N PRO A 147 -24.91 -3.23 7.23
CA PRO A 147 -24.23 -4.52 7.29
C PRO A 147 -25.01 -5.66 6.61
N ARG A 148 -26.30 -5.47 6.32
CA ARG A 148 -27.17 -6.50 5.71
C ARG A 148 -27.02 -6.55 4.19
N LYS A 149 -26.51 -5.48 3.57
CA LYS A 149 -26.33 -5.39 2.13
C LYS A 149 -25.04 -6.11 1.71
N LYS A 150 -25.17 -7.21 0.95
CA LYS A 150 -24.01 -8.01 0.49
C LYS A 150 -22.96 -7.20 -0.27
N SER A 151 -23.36 -6.16 -1.02
CA SER A 151 -22.41 -5.30 -1.75
C SER A 151 -21.48 -4.49 -0.82
N ASN A 152 -21.84 -4.34 0.46
CA ASN A 152 -21.00 -3.66 1.44
C ASN A 152 -19.96 -4.59 2.07
N ALA A 153 -19.97 -5.90 1.76
CA ALA A 153 -19.05 -6.86 2.37
C ALA A 153 -17.56 -6.48 2.25
N PRO A 154 -17.05 -5.98 1.10
CA PRO A 154 -15.66 -5.54 1.00
C PRO A 154 -15.35 -4.37 1.95
N LEU A 155 -16.21 -3.34 1.99
CA LEU A 155 -16.03 -2.21 2.89
C LEU A 155 -16.10 -2.65 4.37
N LEU A 156 -17.08 -3.48 4.73
CA LEU A 156 -17.24 -4.01 6.09
C LEU A 156 -16.03 -4.83 6.56
N ALA A 157 -15.35 -5.53 5.66
CA ALA A 157 -14.13 -6.27 5.97
C ALA A 157 -12.98 -5.36 6.43
N MET A 158 -12.99 -4.09 6.04
CA MET A 158 -11.98 -3.10 6.43
C MET A 158 -12.27 -2.43 7.77
N LYS A 159 -13.46 -2.63 8.35
CA LYS A 159 -13.90 -1.95 9.56
C LYS A 159 -12.88 -2.09 10.70
N PRO A 160 -12.42 -0.98 11.32
CA PRO A 160 -11.50 -1.03 12.44
C PRO A 160 -12.07 -1.86 13.59
N ASN A 161 -11.21 -2.68 14.19
CA ASN A 161 -11.53 -3.51 15.34
C ASN A 161 -10.65 -3.11 16.54
N THR A 162 -10.88 -3.75 17.69
CA THR A 162 -10.11 -3.49 18.92
C THR A 162 -8.61 -3.68 18.72
N GLN A 163 -8.19 -4.63 17.89
CA GLN A 163 -6.78 -4.87 17.61
C GLN A 163 -6.14 -3.66 16.89
N ALA A 164 -6.77 -3.17 15.83
CA ALA A 164 -6.29 -2.00 15.09
C ALA A 164 -6.15 -0.77 16.01
N LEU A 165 -7.16 -0.53 16.85
CA LEU A 165 -7.16 0.57 17.80
C LEU A 165 -6.04 0.42 18.85
N ASN A 166 -5.88 -0.77 19.42
CA ASN A 166 -4.85 -1.05 20.41
C ASN A 166 -3.43 -0.88 19.83
N ILE A 167 -3.21 -1.26 18.57
CA ILE A 167 -1.93 -1.07 17.88
C ILE A 167 -1.58 0.43 17.78
N ALA A 168 -2.53 1.25 17.36
CA ALA A 168 -2.31 2.69 17.25
C ALA A 168 -2.08 3.34 18.63
N LEU A 169 -2.91 3.00 19.62
CA LEU A 169 -2.79 3.53 20.98
C LEU A 169 -1.48 3.12 21.67
N ALA A 170 -1.04 1.87 21.50
CA ALA A 170 0.21 1.40 22.07
C ALA A 170 1.41 2.17 21.52
N GLY A 171 1.44 2.43 20.20
CA GLY A 171 2.45 3.30 19.60
C GLY A 171 2.41 4.71 20.19
N CYS A 172 1.22 5.31 20.27
CA CYS A 172 1.09 6.67 20.80
C CYS A 172 1.57 6.78 22.26
N LEU A 173 1.22 5.80 23.09
CA LEU A 173 1.68 5.73 24.48
C LEU A 173 3.20 5.59 24.58
N LEU A 174 3.80 4.76 23.73
CA LEU A 174 5.25 4.52 23.72
C LEU A 174 6.05 5.78 23.37
N PHE A 175 5.54 6.60 22.46
CA PHE A 175 6.24 7.80 21.97
C PHE A 175 5.73 9.11 22.56
N GLY A 176 4.75 9.07 23.47
CA GLY A 176 4.23 10.27 24.13
C GLY A 176 3.48 11.23 23.19
N THR A 177 2.93 10.73 22.08
CA THR A 177 2.05 11.51 21.21
C THR A 177 0.64 11.53 21.82
N THR A 178 0.34 12.58 22.59
CA THR A 178 -0.96 12.88 23.20
C THR A 178 -1.67 14.02 22.49
#